data_AF-A0A645J3H2-F1
#
_entry.id   AF-A0A645J3H2-F1
#
_cell.length_a   1.000
_cell.length_b   1.000
_cell.length_c   1.000
_cell.angle_alpha   90.00
_cell.angle_beta   90.00
_cell.angle_gamma   90.00
#
_symmetry.space_group_name_H-M   'P 1'
#
loop_
_entity.id
_entity.type
_entity.pdbx_description
1 polymer ?
#
loop_
_entity_poly.entity_id
_entity_poly.type
_entity_poly.pdbx_seq_one_letter_code
_entity_poly.pdbx_strand_id
1 'polypeptide(L)' 'MIYFDNVTNQKLINRLYDSLKPGGYLIIGMSESLSNLKTDLKRVKPSVYKKNKV' A
#
# COMPACT_ATOMS: atom_id res chain seq x y z
N MET A 1 -1.15 1.32 -10.11
CA MET A 1 -2.32 2.06 -9.58
C MET A 1 -2.79 3.16 -10.52
N ILE A 2 -1.88 3.86 -11.20
CA ILE A 2 -2.20 4.96 -12.14
C ILE A 2 -3.15 4.60 -13.31
N TYR A 3 -3.32 3.31 -13.60
CA TYR A 3 -4.22 2.81 -14.65
C TYR A 3 -5.55 2.27 -14.12
N PHE A 4 -5.70 2.17 -12.80
CA PHE A 4 -6.85 1.58 -12.15
C PHE A 4 -7.65 2.65 -11.42
N ASP A 5 -8.96 2.44 -11.33
CA ASP A 5 -9.84 3.26 -10.51
C ASP A 5 -9.57 3.04 -9.02
N ASN A 6 -10.08 3.94 -8.17
CA ASN A 6 -9.87 3.88 -6.72
C ASN A 6 -10.40 2.59 -6.09
N VAL A 7 -11.48 2.00 -6.61
CA VAL A 7 -12.06 0.76 -6.04
C VAL A 7 -11.14 -0.42 -6.33
N THR A 8 -10.64 -0.53 -7.57
CA THR A 8 -9.68 -1.58 -7.94
C THR A 8 -8.37 -1.42 -7.18
N ASN A 9 -7.89 -0.18 -7.06
CA ASN A 9 -6.70 0.15 -6.28
C ASN A 9 -6.83 -0.24 -4.81
N GLN A 10 -7.98 0.02 -4.18
CA GLN A 10 -8.26 -0.40 -2.81
C GLN A 10 -8.17 -1.93 -2.65
N LYS A 11 -8.79 -2.68 -3.56
CA LYS A 11 -8.73 -4.15 -3.56
C LYS A 11 -7.30 -4.66 -3.75
N LEU A 12 -6.53 -4.03 -4.64
CA LEU A 12 -5.14 -4.38 -4.91
C LEU A 12 -4.28 -4.18 -3.65
N ILE A 13 -4.38 -3.02 -3.00
CA ILE A 13 -3.61 -2.73 -1.78
C ILE A 13 -3.94 -3.72 -0.66
N ASN A 14 -5.21 -4.08 -0.48
CA ASN A 14 -5.59 -5.06 0.54
C ASN A 14 -4.96 -6.42 0.27
N ARG A 15 -4.99 -6.89 -0.98
CA ARG A 15 -4.33 -8.16 -1.37
C ARG A 15 -2.82 -8.12 -1.17
N LEU A 16 -2.18 -6.99 -1.50
CA LEU A 16 -0.74 -6.80 -1.27
C LEU A 16 -0.43 -6.78 0.23
N TYR A 17 -1.27 -6.14 1.04
CA TYR A 17 -1.15 -6.13 2.49
C TYR A 17 -1.23 -7.54 3.08
N ASP A 18 -2.21 -8.34 2.66
CA ASP A 18 -2.37 -9.72 3.14
C ASP A 18 -1.20 -10.61 2.74
N SER A 19 -0.62 -10.37 1.56
CA SER A 19 0.54 -11.11 1.04
C SER A 19 1.87 -10.70 1.72
N LEU A 20 1.91 -9.55 2.41
CA LEU A 20 3.10 -9.10 3.10
C LEU A 20 3.27 -9.83 4.45
N LYS A 21 4.50 -10.26 4.72
CA LYS A 21 4.89 -10.75 6.04
C LYS A 21 4.78 -9.63 7.08
N PRO A 22 4.56 -9.95 8.38
CA PRO A 22 4.60 -8.96 9.45
C PRO A 22 5.92 -8.17 9.43
N GLY A 23 5.82 -6.84 9.46
CA GLY A 23 6.99 -5.96 9.34
C GLY A 23 7.57 -5.80 7.93
N GLY A 24 6.96 -6.41 6.91
CA GLY A 24 7.35 -6.28 5.50
C GLY A 24 7.09 -4.87 4.94
N TYR A 25 7.78 -4.55 3.85
CA TYR A 25 7.70 -3.24 3.19
C TYR A 25 6.99 -3.34 1.85
N LEU A 26 6.16 -2.35 1.55
CA LEU A 26 5.60 -2.10 0.23
C LEU A 26 6.20 -0.81 -0.33
N ILE A 27 6.78 -0.89 -1.52
CA ILE A 27 7.36 0.25 -2.23
C ILE A 27 6.57 0.44 -3.50
N ILE A 28 6.16 1.67 -3.78
CA ILE A 28 5.37 2.04 -4.97
C ILE A 28 6.10 3.09 -5.81
N GLY A 29 5.57 3.41 -6.99
CA GLY A 29 6.12 4.47 -7.83
C GLY A 29 6.01 5.86 -7.19
N MET A 30 6.79 6.83 -7.69
CA MET A 30 6.72 8.23 -7.23
C MET A 30 5.43 8.94 -7.65
N SER A 31 4.86 8.53 -8.79
CA SER A 31 3.57 9.04 -9.29
C SER A 31 2.37 8.35 -8.64
N GLU A 32 2.61 7.39 -7.75
CA GLU A 32 1.57 6.66 -7.04
C GLU A 32 1.46 7.19 -5.60
N SER A 33 0.23 7.29 -5.09
CA SER A 33 -0.01 7.68 -3.71
C SER A 33 -1.14 6.85 -3.12
N LEU A 34 -0.92 6.32 -1.91
CA LEU A 34 -1.95 5.64 -1.12
C LEU A 34 -2.77 6.60 -0.26
N SER A 35 -2.57 7.92 -0.36
CA SER A 35 -3.25 8.90 0.50
C SER A 35 -4.78 8.81 0.46
N ASN A 36 -5.36 8.35 -0.64
CA ASN A 36 -6.81 8.24 -0.83
C ASN A 36 -7.35 6.82 -0.59
N LEU A 37 -6.52 5.91 -0.06
CA LEU A 37 -6.88 4.50 0.15
C LEU A 37 -6.84 4.17 1.63
N LYS A 38 -7.81 3.38 2.08
CA LYS A 38 -7.86 2.89 3.46
C LYS A 38 -6.91 1.71 3.57
N THR A 39 -5.79 1.87 4.27
CA THR A 39 -4.82 0.79 4.45
C THR A 39 -4.18 0.85 5.82
N ASP A 40 -3.91 -0.32 6.41
CA ASP A 40 -3.19 -0.47 7.67
C ASP A 40 -1.66 -0.37 7.49
N LEU A 41 -1.21 -0.11 6.27
CA LEU A 41 0.17 0.17 5.95
C LEU A 41 0.61 1.52 6.53
N LYS A 42 1.64 1.49 7.36
CA LYS A 42 2.25 2.72 7.89
C LYS A 42 3.23 3.30 6.89
N ARG A 43 3.05 4.57 6.52
CA ARG A 43 4.01 5.29 5.69
C ARG A 43 5.30 5.55 6.47
N VAL A 44 6.44 5.10 5.95
CA VAL A 44 7.76 5.27 6.57
C VAL A 44 8.56 6.36 5.85
N LYS A 45 8.50 6.38 4.52
CA LYS A 45 9.15 7.38 3.65
C LYS A 45 8.25 7.65 2.44
N PRO A 46 8.53 8.69 1.62
CA PRO A 46 7.86 8.84 0.33
C PRO A 46 7.88 7.54 -0.47
N SER A 47 6.73 7.11 -0.94
CA SER A 47 6.53 5.84 -1.67
C SER A 47 6.93 4.56 -0.94
N VAL A 48 7.24 4.60 0.37
CA VAL A 48 7.60 3.43 1.18
C VAL A 48 6.66 3.28 2.36
N TYR A 49 6.05 2.10 2.42
CA TYR A 49 5.06 1.73 3.41
C TYR A 49 5.45 0.43 4.10
N LYS A 50 4.97 0.22 5.32
CA LYS A 50 5.32 -0.94 6.14
C LYS A 50 4.08 -1.55 6.78
N LYS A 51 3.95 -2.87 6.67
CA LYS A 51 2.96 -3.65 7.42
C LYS A 51 3.34 -3.69 8.89
N ASN A 52 2.39 -3.44 9.78
CA ASN A 52 2.67 -3.50 11.21
C ASN A 52 3.15 -4.91 11.60
N LYS A 53 4.01 -5.00 12.61
CA LYS A 53 4.35 -6.29 13.23
C LYS A 53 3.20 -6.58 14.20
N VAL A 54 2.21 -7.34 13.75
CA VAL A 54 1.24 -7.99 14.65
C VAL A 54 1.83 -9.34 15.03
#